data_AF-A0A0R3PZ59-F1
#
_entry.id   AF-A0A0R3PZ59-F1
#
_cell.length_a   1.000
_cell.length_b   1.000
_cell.length_c   1.000
_cell.angle_alpha   90.00
_cell.angle_beta   90.00
_cell.angle_gamma   90.00
#
_symmetry.space_group_name_H-M   'P 1'
#
loop_
_entity.id
_entity.type
_entity.pdbx_description
1 polymer ?
#
loop_
_entity_poly.entity_id
_entity_poly.type
_entity_poly.pdbx_seq_one_letter_code
_entity_poly.pdbx_strand_id
1 'polypeptide(L)'
;LRKRALARQSKPSSSGKLDEGATFSDVHSVVLDPLAKLPYSEEFVKQHVEKTSKEILKERNKSKFGNRKKASNVIVFDHIPLADQIVCLFPGQGAQYVGMGSKLVDCPKAKAVFDRSSEILGYDMFKLCTEGPKTKLDQTLYCQPAVFVSSMASIEKFKASDETIADRITDAAGFSVGEFAALVTGGIIGFDDALRVVDARAKAMHECNQLVRSGMLTIRVNASSRLNEAIEKGEMDVCEVANFLFCGVRVVGANETCMRFLEENQERYNFKVLKRLEVSGAFHTRQMEQAVAKVREAMANVEIQKARCNVYSNYTGHIYPARNSEIRAVIAKQVTNPVKWEQIQQLLYRKHRDYVFPMFVELGPGRQLGAMLMQTSKKAYKNYQHFGC
;
A
#
# COMPACT_ATOMS: atom_id res chain seq x y z
N LEU A 1 72.17 -18.04 18.93
CA LEU A 1 72.66 -17.19 20.03
C LEU A 1 71.56 -16.17 20.36
N ARG A 2 70.80 -16.39 21.47
CA ARG A 2 70.69 -15.51 22.67
C ARG A 2 70.16 -14.10 22.37
N LYS A 3 69.23 -13.46 23.11
CA LYS A 3 68.64 -13.66 24.44
C LYS A 3 67.48 -12.65 24.62
N ARG A 4 66.59 -12.99 25.54
CA ARG A 4 65.53 -12.25 26.26
C ARG A 4 65.78 -10.77 26.67
N ALA A 5 64.70 -9.98 26.60
CA ALA A 5 63.97 -9.26 27.69
C ALA A 5 64.20 -7.75 28.04
N LEU A 6 63.03 -7.06 28.12
CA LEU A 6 62.57 -5.99 29.05
C LEU A 6 63.17 -4.56 28.90
N ALA A 7 62.48 -3.41 29.04
CA ALA A 7 61.11 -3.05 29.49
C ALA A 7 60.68 -1.60 29.10
N ARG A 8 59.35 -1.41 28.93
CA ARG A 8 58.43 -0.34 29.44
C ARG A 8 58.40 1.14 28.94
N GLN A 9 57.13 1.60 28.88
CA GLN A 9 56.53 2.97 28.84
C GLN A 9 56.35 3.61 27.43
N SER A 10 55.21 4.18 27.01
CA SER A 10 53.89 4.45 27.62
C SER A 10 52.85 4.96 26.58
N LYS A 11 51.61 4.43 26.63
CA LYS A 11 50.28 5.04 26.32
C LYS A 11 49.90 5.45 24.86
N PRO A 12 48.58 5.48 24.53
CA PRO A 12 48.06 4.59 23.49
C PRO A 12 47.37 5.28 22.30
N SER A 13 47.16 4.43 21.29
CA SER A 13 46.50 4.56 19.99
C SER A 13 45.10 5.20 19.99
N SER A 14 44.91 6.19 19.13
CA SER A 14 43.60 6.59 18.60
C SER A 14 43.32 5.87 17.28
N SER A 15 42.52 4.81 17.31
CA SER A 15 41.87 4.26 16.13
C SER A 15 40.41 3.99 16.46
N GLY A 16 39.56 4.98 16.14
CA GLY A 16 38.12 4.83 16.21
C GLY A 16 37.66 3.84 15.14
N LYS A 17 37.17 2.68 15.59
CA LYS A 17 36.20 1.87 14.87
C LYS A 17 35.04 1.62 15.82
N LEU A 18 33.89 2.10 15.36
CA LEU A 18 32.57 1.72 15.83
C LEU A 18 32.45 0.21 15.70
N ASP A 19 32.04 -0.47 16.78
CA ASP A 19 31.16 -1.62 16.61
C ASP A 19 30.41 -1.97 17.90
N GLU A 20 29.22 -2.53 17.66
CA GLU A 20 28.38 -3.32 18.55
C GLU A 20 27.43 -2.58 19.52
N GLY A 21 26.16 -2.57 19.09
CA GLY A 21 25.01 -2.14 19.86
C GLY A 21 24.63 -3.13 20.95
N ALA A 22 24.04 -2.57 22.01
CA ALA A 22 23.57 -3.30 23.17
C ALA A 22 22.62 -4.45 22.77
N THR A 23 23.00 -5.65 23.15
CA THR A 23 22.17 -6.85 23.13
C THR A 23 21.31 -6.90 24.40
N PHE A 24 20.25 -7.69 24.39
CA PHE A 24 19.33 -7.87 25.53
C PHE A 24 20.03 -8.37 26.81
N SER A 25 21.28 -8.85 26.71
CA SER A 25 22.16 -9.21 27.82
C SER A 25 22.83 -8.02 28.53
N ASP A 26 22.88 -6.83 27.91
CA ASP A 26 23.58 -5.65 28.46
C ASP A 26 22.76 -4.87 29.50
N VAL A 27 21.49 -5.27 29.73
CA VAL A 27 20.61 -4.64 30.73
C VAL A 27 20.80 -5.24 32.13
N HIS A 28 21.47 -6.39 32.26
CA HIS A 28 21.62 -7.09 33.54
C HIS A 28 22.94 -6.89 34.27
N SER A 29 23.81 -5.98 33.81
CA SER A 29 25.09 -5.67 34.48
C SER A 29 25.19 -4.24 34.98
N VAL A 30 24.06 -3.53 35.16
CA VAL A 30 24.06 -2.35 36.05
C VAL A 30 24.13 -2.87 37.48
N VAL A 31 25.35 -3.01 37.99
CA VAL A 31 25.58 -3.06 39.44
C VAL A 31 25.12 -1.71 39.98
N LEU A 32 23.83 -1.63 40.32
CA LEU A 32 23.30 -0.53 41.13
C LEU A 32 24.07 -0.60 42.45
N ASP A 33 24.81 0.47 42.76
CA ASP A 33 25.40 0.65 44.08
C ASP A 33 24.26 0.51 45.11
N PRO A 34 24.28 -0.52 45.98
CA PRO A 34 23.19 -0.76 46.92
C PRO A 34 23.04 0.35 47.96
N LEU A 35 23.95 1.33 47.99
CA LEU A 35 23.89 2.53 48.82
C LEU A 35 23.41 3.78 48.09
N ALA A 36 23.19 3.72 46.77
CA ALA A 36 22.67 4.85 46.01
C ALA A 36 21.20 5.08 46.36
N LYS A 37 20.92 6.16 47.12
CA LYS A 37 19.56 6.64 47.33
C LYS A 37 18.93 6.98 45.97
N LEU A 38 17.81 6.32 45.65
CA LEU A 38 17.01 6.66 44.49
C LEU A 38 16.68 8.17 44.52
N PRO A 39 16.67 8.86 43.37
CA PRO A 39 16.41 10.31 43.30
C PRO A 39 14.99 10.71 43.75
N TYR A 40 14.14 9.74 44.07
CA TYR A 40 12.79 9.91 44.56
C TYR A 40 12.59 9.09 45.83
N SER A 41 11.83 9.61 46.80
CA SER A 41 11.50 8.85 48.00
C SER A 41 10.69 7.60 47.65
N GLU A 42 10.86 6.53 48.42
CA GLU A 42 10.09 5.29 48.25
C GLU A 42 8.58 5.56 48.30
N GLU A 43 8.17 6.53 49.13
CA GLU A 43 6.79 6.95 49.28
C GLU A 43 6.23 7.58 48.00
N PHE A 44 7.03 8.41 47.31
CA PHE A 44 6.67 8.98 46.01
C PHE A 44 6.52 7.91 44.94
N VAL A 45 7.48 6.97 44.88
CA VAL A 45 7.44 5.85 43.91
C VAL A 45 6.20 4.99 44.14
N LYS A 46 5.89 4.66 45.40
CA LYS A 46 4.74 3.83 45.76
C LYS A 46 3.41 4.51 45.43
N GLN A 47 3.27 5.79 45.77
CA GLN A 47 2.08 6.58 45.41
C GLN A 47 1.91 6.72 43.90
N HIS A 48 3.01 6.94 43.16
CA HIS A 48 2.98 7.05 41.71
C HIS A 48 2.58 5.72 41.05
N VAL A 49 3.17 4.59 41.47
CA VAL A 49 2.82 3.26 40.96
C VAL A 49 1.37 2.92 41.27
N GLU A 50 0.87 3.21 42.47
CA GLU A 50 -0.54 2.98 42.82
C GLU A 50 -1.51 3.86 42.02
N LYS A 51 -1.16 5.13 41.80
CA LYS A 51 -1.96 6.06 40.99
C LYS A 51 -2.03 5.60 39.54
N THR A 52 -0.87 5.30 38.94
CA THR A 52 -0.77 4.79 37.57
C THR A 52 -1.49 3.45 37.41
N SER A 53 -1.39 2.55 38.40
CA SER A 53 -2.12 1.28 38.39
C SER A 53 -3.63 1.47 38.45
N LYS A 54 -4.14 2.38 39.29
CA LYS A 54 -5.57 2.72 39.39
C LYS A 54 -6.09 3.41 38.13
N GLU A 55 -5.28 4.25 37.49
CA GLU A 55 -5.62 4.90 36.21
C GLU A 55 -5.69 3.88 35.06
N ILE A 56 -4.70 2.99 34.95
CA ILE A 56 -4.70 1.87 33.99
C ILE A 56 -5.91 0.95 34.21
N LEU A 57 -6.25 0.63 35.47
CA LEU A 57 -7.43 -0.17 35.82
C LEU A 57 -8.74 0.55 35.47
N LYS A 58 -8.83 1.87 35.66
CA LYS A 58 -10.00 2.67 35.26
C LYS A 58 -10.15 2.73 33.73
N GLU A 59 -9.06 2.91 32.98
CA GLU A 59 -9.09 2.85 31.52
C GLU A 59 -9.50 1.47 30.99
N ARG A 60 -8.95 0.41 31.59
CA ARG A 60 -9.28 -0.98 31.24
C ARG A 60 -10.72 -1.34 31.58
N ASN A 61 -11.30 -0.76 32.64
CA ASN A 61 -12.71 -0.95 32.99
C ASN A 61 -13.66 -0.09 32.14
N LYS A 62 -13.25 1.12 31.72
CA LYS A 62 -13.97 1.91 30.70
C LYS A 62 -14.01 1.19 29.35
N SER A 63 -12.93 0.52 28.94
CA SER A 63 -12.91 -0.25 27.68
C SER A 63 -13.75 -1.54 27.75
N LYS A 64 -13.92 -2.13 28.94
CA LYS A 64 -14.77 -3.31 29.17
C LYS A 64 -16.28 -3.02 29.16
N PHE A 65 -16.71 -1.83 29.60
CA PHE A 65 -18.15 -1.48 29.69
C PHE A 65 -18.66 -0.56 28.57
N GLY A 66 -17.82 -0.21 27.58
CA GLY A 66 -18.19 0.63 26.43
C GLY A 66 -18.09 -0.04 25.06
N ASN A 67 -17.72 -1.31 24.96
CA ASN A 67 -17.65 -2.03 23.68
C ASN A 67 -18.97 -2.75 23.39
N ARG A 68 -19.95 -2.03 22.82
CA ARG A 68 -20.78 -2.66 21.79
C ARG A 68 -19.79 -3.22 20.78
N LYS A 69 -19.68 -4.55 20.65
CA LYS A 69 -18.90 -5.18 19.58
C LYS A 69 -19.31 -4.50 18.27
N LYS A 70 -18.49 -3.60 17.73
CA LYS A 70 -18.65 -3.19 16.33
C LYS A 70 -18.56 -4.49 15.56
N ALA A 71 -19.62 -4.85 14.84
CA ALA A 71 -19.60 -6.00 13.95
C ALA A 71 -18.36 -5.84 13.06
N SER A 72 -17.41 -6.77 13.15
CA SER A 72 -16.25 -6.72 12.28
C SER A 72 -16.76 -7.06 10.88
N ASN A 73 -16.57 -6.17 9.91
CA ASN A 73 -16.90 -6.42 8.50
C ASN A 73 -15.99 -7.47 7.84
N VAL A 74 -15.30 -8.27 8.66
CA VAL A 74 -14.33 -9.27 8.27
C VAL A 74 -15.08 -10.57 8.02
N ILE A 75 -14.91 -11.11 6.81
CA ILE A 75 -15.38 -12.44 6.45
C ILE A 75 -14.35 -13.44 6.94
N VAL A 76 -14.81 -14.45 7.68
CA VAL A 76 -13.97 -15.48 8.31
C VAL A 76 -13.92 -16.71 7.44
N PHE A 77 -12.70 -17.22 7.17
CA PHE A 77 -12.43 -18.34 6.27
C PHE A 77 -11.77 -19.53 7.00
N ASP A 78 -12.12 -19.77 8.27
CA ASP A 78 -11.50 -20.83 9.09
C ASP A 78 -11.72 -22.26 8.54
N HIS A 79 -12.67 -22.44 7.62
CA HIS A 79 -12.91 -23.71 6.92
C HIS A 79 -11.90 -23.98 5.81
N ILE A 80 -11.11 -23.00 5.39
CA ILE A 80 -10.05 -23.13 4.39
C ILE A 80 -8.71 -23.11 5.13
N PRO A 81 -7.87 -24.15 5.04
CA PRO A 81 -6.54 -24.14 5.63
C PRO A 81 -5.76 -22.91 5.16
N LEU A 82 -5.05 -22.24 6.08
CA LEU A 82 -4.40 -20.97 5.78
C LEU A 82 -3.42 -21.04 4.59
N ALA A 83 -2.73 -22.17 4.43
CA ALA A 83 -1.82 -22.41 3.30
C ALA A 83 -2.53 -22.51 1.95
N ASP A 84 -3.82 -22.85 1.94
CA ASP A 84 -4.65 -22.98 0.74
C ASP A 84 -5.41 -21.71 0.42
N GLN A 85 -5.46 -20.75 1.34
CA GLN A 85 -6.11 -19.45 1.13
C GLN A 85 -5.33 -18.61 0.12
N ILE A 86 -6.06 -17.90 -0.74
CA ILE A 86 -5.52 -17.04 -1.79
C ILE A 86 -5.83 -15.58 -1.47
N VAL A 87 -4.79 -14.74 -1.57
CA VAL A 87 -4.83 -13.28 -1.53
C VAL A 87 -4.54 -12.74 -2.92
N CYS A 88 -5.54 -12.16 -3.57
CA CYS A 88 -5.39 -11.53 -4.88
C CYS A 88 -4.86 -10.10 -4.75
N LEU A 89 -3.77 -9.79 -5.45
CA LEU A 89 -3.14 -8.47 -5.51
C LEU A 89 -3.27 -7.90 -6.92
N PHE A 90 -3.83 -6.70 -7.05
CA PHE A 90 -4.11 -6.07 -8.34
C PHE A 90 -3.26 -4.81 -8.54
N PRO A 91 -2.39 -4.74 -9.56
CA PRO A 91 -1.50 -3.60 -9.78
C PRO A 91 -2.27 -2.34 -10.17
N GLY A 92 -1.58 -1.20 -10.04
CA GLY A 92 -2.11 0.11 -10.41
C GLY A 92 -1.47 0.69 -11.67
N GLN A 93 -1.78 1.95 -11.94
CA GLN A 93 -1.10 2.73 -12.97
C GLN A 93 0.42 2.76 -12.72
N GLY A 94 1.19 2.69 -13.80
CA GLY A 94 2.65 2.57 -13.80
C GLY A 94 3.15 1.14 -14.00
N ALA A 95 2.25 0.14 -13.97
CA ALA A 95 2.58 -1.25 -14.25
C ALA A 95 2.37 -1.65 -15.72
N GLN A 96 1.65 -0.83 -16.51
CA GLN A 96 1.37 -1.11 -17.91
C GLN A 96 2.64 -1.13 -18.78
N TYR A 97 2.63 -1.97 -19.82
CA TYR A 97 3.67 -2.01 -20.84
C TYR A 97 3.09 -2.56 -22.15
N VAL A 98 3.66 -2.18 -23.30
CA VAL A 98 3.20 -2.69 -24.61
C VAL A 98 3.58 -4.17 -24.74
N GLY A 99 2.61 -5.00 -25.09
CA GLY A 99 2.72 -6.46 -25.11
C GLY A 99 2.01 -7.13 -23.94
N MET A 100 1.51 -6.36 -22.97
CA MET A 100 0.68 -6.90 -21.90
C MET A 100 -0.63 -7.45 -22.47
N GLY A 101 -1.14 -8.53 -21.88
CA GLY A 101 -2.36 -9.20 -22.34
C GLY A 101 -2.15 -10.27 -23.41
N SER A 102 -1.05 -10.26 -24.18
CA SER A 102 -0.79 -11.24 -25.24
C SER A 102 -0.81 -12.70 -24.76
N LYS A 103 -0.32 -12.95 -23.54
CA LYS A 103 -0.31 -14.28 -22.93
C LYS A 103 -1.62 -14.66 -22.26
N LEU A 104 -2.64 -13.81 -22.27
CA LEU A 104 -3.91 -14.06 -21.59
C LEU A 104 -4.97 -14.61 -22.55
N VAL A 105 -4.89 -14.27 -23.84
CA VAL A 105 -5.93 -14.60 -24.84
C VAL A 105 -5.96 -16.06 -25.29
N ASP A 106 -5.02 -16.89 -24.85
CA ASP A 106 -5.11 -18.35 -24.96
C ASP A 106 -6.26 -18.91 -24.10
N CYS A 107 -6.70 -18.16 -23.08
CA CYS A 107 -7.90 -18.46 -22.31
C CYS A 107 -9.13 -17.74 -22.91
N PRO A 108 -10.18 -18.46 -23.37
CA PRO A 108 -11.37 -17.85 -23.95
C PRO A 108 -12.08 -16.84 -23.04
N LYS A 109 -12.13 -17.11 -21.72
CA LYS A 109 -12.73 -16.19 -20.74
C LYS A 109 -11.95 -14.89 -20.63
N ALA A 110 -10.61 -14.97 -20.63
CA ALA A 110 -9.75 -13.79 -20.61
C ALA A 110 -9.85 -12.99 -21.91
N LYS A 111 -9.95 -13.65 -23.07
CA LYS A 111 -10.23 -12.98 -24.35
C LYS A 111 -11.57 -12.23 -24.33
N ALA A 112 -12.62 -12.87 -23.81
CA ALA A 112 -13.94 -12.24 -23.71
C ALA A 112 -13.95 -10.96 -22.85
N VAL A 113 -13.08 -10.88 -21.83
CA VAL A 113 -12.88 -9.64 -21.04
C VAL A 113 -12.36 -8.50 -21.92
N PHE A 114 -11.39 -8.76 -22.80
CA PHE A 114 -10.88 -7.75 -23.74
C PHE A 114 -11.92 -7.36 -24.78
N ASP A 115 -12.62 -8.33 -25.36
CA ASP A 115 -13.69 -8.09 -26.35
C ASP A 115 -14.77 -7.19 -25.74
N ARG A 116 -15.30 -7.58 -24.55
CA ARG A 116 -16.32 -6.82 -23.83
C ARG A 116 -15.84 -5.42 -23.45
N SER A 117 -14.59 -5.28 -23.04
CA SER A 117 -14.03 -3.96 -22.72
C SER A 117 -13.97 -3.04 -23.95
N SER A 118 -13.67 -3.61 -25.12
CA SER A 118 -13.59 -2.86 -26.37
C SER A 118 -14.97 -2.37 -26.81
N GLU A 119 -16.01 -3.20 -26.63
CA GLU A 119 -17.41 -2.80 -26.85
C GLU A 119 -17.82 -1.63 -25.95
N ILE A 120 -17.49 -1.70 -24.66
CA ILE A 120 -17.88 -0.66 -23.68
C ILE A 120 -17.14 0.66 -23.93
N LEU A 121 -15.86 0.60 -24.27
CA LEU A 121 -15.01 1.78 -24.40
C LEU A 121 -15.01 2.38 -25.82
N GLY A 122 -15.44 1.62 -26.82
CA GLY A 122 -15.52 2.07 -28.22
C GLY A 122 -14.17 2.08 -28.95
N TYR A 123 -13.16 1.38 -28.43
CA TYR A 123 -11.86 1.20 -29.09
C TYR A 123 -11.25 -0.16 -28.74
N ASP A 124 -10.35 -0.65 -29.58
CA ASP A 124 -9.71 -1.95 -29.39
C ASP A 124 -8.72 -1.91 -28.21
N MET A 125 -9.17 -2.43 -27.07
CA MET A 125 -8.39 -2.49 -25.84
C MET A 125 -7.26 -3.51 -25.95
N PHE A 126 -7.51 -4.65 -26.61
CA PHE A 126 -6.51 -5.70 -26.75
C PHE A 126 -5.32 -5.18 -27.56
N LYS A 127 -5.59 -4.63 -28.75
CA LYS A 127 -4.57 -4.04 -29.62
C LYS A 127 -3.80 -2.92 -28.93
N LEU A 128 -4.47 -2.06 -28.16
CA LEU A 128 -3.79 -1.02 -27.40
C LEU A 128 -2.81 -1.60 -26.36
N CYS A 129 -3.19 -2.69 -25.68
CA CYS A 129 -2.34 -3.36 -24.70
C CYS A 129 -1.17 -4.10 -25.36
N THR A 130 -1.39 -4.76 -26.49
CA THR A 130 -0.40 -5.64 -27.12
C THR A 130 0.52 -4.95 -28.12
N GLU A 131 0.01 -3.96 -28.86
CA GLU A 131 0.72 -3.28 -29.95
C GLU A 131 1.02 -1.80 -29.64
N GLY A 132 0.28 -1.19 -28.70
CA GLY A 132 0.48 0.20 -28.31
C GLY A 132 -0.17 1.21 -29.27
N PRO A 133 0.46 2.37 -29.56
CA PRO A 133 1.82 2.76 -29.19
C PRO A 133 1.98 3.06 -27.68
N LYS A 134 3.20 2.90 -27.16
CA LYS A 134 3.52 3.15 -25.74
C LYS A 134 3.08 4.54 -25.27
N THR A 135 3.29 5.56 -26.11
CA THR A 135 2.91 6.96 -25.83
C THR A 135 1.42 7.16 -25.64
N LYS A 136 0.57 6.34 -26.27
CA LYS A 136 -0.87 6.34 -26.05
C LYS A 136 -1.22 5.54 -24.80
N LEU A 137 -0.66 4.33 -24.69
CA LEU A 137 -0.93 3.43 -23.56
C LEU A 137 -0.57 4.07 -22.20
N ASP A 138 0.50 4.87 -22.12
CA ASP A 138 0.93 5.50 -20.88
C ASP A 138 0.06 6.68 -20.43
N GLN A 139 -0.78 7.23 -21.30
CA GLN A 139 -1.66 8.32 -20.89
C GLN A 139 -2.67 7.80 -19.87
N THR A 140 -2.91 8.58 -18.82
CA THR A 140 -3.83 8.24 -17.71
C THR A 140 -5.19 7.75 -18.19
N LEU A 141 -5.71 8.35 -19.26
CA LEU A 141 -6.96 7.98 -19.92
C LEU A 141 -6.99 6.49 -20.33
N TYR A 142 -5.86 5.97 -20.83
CA TYR A 142 -5.78 4.62 -21.41
C TYR A 142 -5.15 3.61 -20.44
N CYS A 143 -4.10 3.99 -19.69
CA CYS A 143 -3.42 3.03 -18.80
C CYS A 143 -4.34 2.54 -17.67
N GLN A 144 -5.23 3.37 -17.15
CA GLN A 144 -6.13 2.96 -16.06
C GLN A 144 -7.10 1.85 -16.51
N PRO A 145 -7.91 2.03 -17.58
CA PRO A 145 -8.70 0.95 -18.15
C PRO A 145 -7.85 -0.25 -18.56
N ALA A 146 -6.68 -0.03 -19.18
CA ALA A 146 -5.86 -1.12 -19.68
C ALA A 146 -5.28 -2.01 -18.57
N VAL A 147 -4.82 -1.41 -17.45
CA VAL A 147 -4.39 -2.16 -16.26
C VAL A 147 -5.57 -2.91 -15.63
N PHE A 148 -6.74 -2.28 -15.51
CA PHE A 148 -7.94 -2.92 -14.96
C PHE A 148 -8.38 -4.11 -15.83
N VAL A 149 -8.52 -3.94 -17.14
CA VAL A 149 -8.94 -5.00 -18.07
C VAL A 149 -7.93 -6.14 -18.08
N SER A 150 -6.63 -5.83 -18.12
CA SER A 150 -5.58 -6.86 -18.06
C SER A 150 -5.60 -7.63 -16.74
N SER A 151 -5.88 -6.95 -15.62
CA SER A 151 -6.05 -7.58 -14.31
C SER A 151 -7.27 -8.51 -14.26
N MET A 152 -8.39 -8.08 -14.86
CA MET A 152 -9.61 -8.87 -14.97
C MET A 152 -9.42 -10.09 -15.89
N ALA A 153 -8.72 -9.93 -17.01
CA ALA A 153 -8.33 -11.06 -17.86
C ALA A 153 -7.39 -12.03 -17.12
N SER A 154 -6.47 -11.52 -16.29
CA SER A 154 -5.55 -12.36 -15.50
C SER A 154 -6.28 -13.22 -14.48
N ILE A 155 -7.26 -12.66 -13.74
CA ILE A 155 -8.04 -13.45 -12.77
C ILE A 155 -8.92 -14.51 -13.47
N GLU A 156 -9.47 -14.22 -14.64
CA GLU A 156 -10.24 -15.22 -15.41
C GLU A 156 -9.36 -16.38 -15.89
N LYS A 157 -8.15 -16.08 -16.39
CA LYS A 157 -7.18 -17.12 -16.72
C LYS A 157 -6.73 -17.91 -15.48
N PHE A 158 -6.53 -17.23 -14.34
CA PHE A 158 -6.13 -17.88 -13.10
C PHE A 158 -7.20 -18.87 -12.63
N LYS A 159 -8.46 -18.45 -12.56
CA LYS A 159 -9.59 -19.34 -12.24
C LYS A 159 -9.76 -20.49 -13.24
N ALA A 160 -9.40 -20.29 -14.51
CA ALA A 160 -9.45 -21.35 -15.51
C ALA A 160 -8.33 -22.40 -15.36
N SER A 161 -7.28 -22.10 -14.59
CA SER A 161 -6.18 -23.06 -14.36
C SER A 161 -6.50 -24.12 -13.30
N ASP A 162 -7.44 -23.84 -12.40
CA ASP A 162 -7.93 -24.75 -11.37
C ASP A 162 -9.31 -24.26 -10.89
N GLU A 163 -10.33 -25.10 -11.04
CA GLU A 163 -11.73 -24.76 -10.72
C GLU A 163 -11.94 -24.42 -9.24
N THR A 164 -11.09 -24.92 -8.34
CA THR A 164 -11.16 -24.67 -6.90
C THR A 164 -10.64 -23.29 -6.49
N ILE A 165 -9.92 -22.59 -7.38
CA ILE A 165 -9.30 -21.29 -7.06
C ILE A 165 -10.34 -20.29 -6.58
N ALA A 166 -11.51 -20.23 -7.22
CA ALA A 166 -12.54 -19.25 -6.90
C ALA A 166 -13.00 -19.37 -5.44
N ASP A 167 -13.14 -20.60 -4.93
CA ASP A 167 -13.58 -20.88 -3.56
C ASP A 167 -12.47 -20.62 -2.52
N ARG A 168 -11.22 -20.55 -2.96
CA ARG A 168 -10.04 -20.31 -2.10
C ARG A 168 -9.64 -18.84 -1.99
N ILE A 169 -10.27 -17.93 -2.76
CA ILE A 169 -10.00 -16.49 -2.67
C ILE A 169 -10.64 -15.92 -1.39
N THR A 170 -9.79 -15.55 -0.42
CA THR A 170 -10.23 -15.04 0.88
C THR A 170 -10.01 -13.53 1.05
N ASP A 171 -9.12 -12.96 0.25
CA ASP A 171 -8.81 -11.53 0.25
C ASP A 171 -8.52 -11.02 -1.16
N ALA A 172 -8.86 -9.76 -1.41
CA ALA A 172 -8.47 -9.01 -2.59
C ALA A 172 -8.03 -7.60 -2.21
N ALA A 173 -6.86 -7.18 -2.68
CA ALA A 173 -6.34 -5.84 -2.50
C ALA A 173 -5.79 -5.32 -3.82
N GLY A 174 -6.09 -4.07 -4.15
CA GLY A 174 -5.61 -3.46 -5.39
C GLY A 174 -5.01 -2.09 -5.16
N PHE A 175 -3.94 -1.77 -5.87
CA PHE A 175 -3.23 -0.51 -5.73
C PHE A 175 -3.86 0.56 -6.62
N SER A 176 -4.41 1.63 -6.03
CA SER A 176 -5.07 2.72 -6.76
C SER A 176 -6.17 2.19 -7.70
N VAL A 177 -6.03 2.29 -9.02
CA VAL A 177 -7.00 1.76 -9.99
C VAL A 177 -7.19 0.24 -9.87
N GLY A 178 -6.19 -0.50 -9.39
CA GLY A 178 -6.32 -1.94 -9.12
C GLY A 178 -7.39 -2.27 -8.08
N GLU A 179 -7.78 -1.31 -7.25
CA GLU A 179 -8.86 -1.48 -6.26
C GLU A 179 -10.20 -1.82 -6.92
N PHE A 180 -10.44 -1.35 -8.15
CA PHE A 180 -11.65 -1.73 -8.90
C PHE A 180 -11.62 -3.20 -9.31
N ALA A 181 -10.46 -3.75 -9.68
CA ALA A 181 -10.32 -5.18 -9.94
C ALA A 181 -10.51 -6.02 -8.66
N ALA A 182 -10.06 -5.49 -7.50
CA ALA A 182 -10.31 -6.11 -6.21
C ALA A 182 -11.80 -6.09 -5.82
N LEU A 183 -12.51 -4.98 -6.07
CA LEU A 183 -13.95 -4.85 -5.85
C LEU A 183 -14.76 -5.82 -6.73
N VAL A 184 -14.38 -5.97 -8.01
CA VAL A 184 -15.02 -6.94 -8.92
C VAL A 184 -14.74 -8.37 -8.50
N THR A 185 -13.48 -8.69 -8.15
CA THR A 185 -13.09 -10.03 -7.68
C THR A 185 -13.79 -10.41 -6.38
N GLY A 186 -13.97 -9.44 -5.47
CA GLY A 186 -14.75 -9.63 -4.25
C GLY A 186 -16.26 -9.64 -4.47
N GLY A 187 -16.74 -9.48 -5.70
CA GLY A 187 -18.15 -9.49 -6.06
C GLY A 187 -18.93 -8.30 -5.53
N ILE A 188 -18.29 -7.19 -5.21
CA ILE A 188 -18.95 -5.99 -4.67
C ILE A 188 -19.58 -5.16 -5.79
N ILE A 189 -18.93 -5.09 -6.95
CA ILE A 189 -19.42 -4.41 -8.17
C ILE A 189 -19.23 -5.31 -9.39
N GLY A 190 -20.08 -5.15 -10.41
CA GLY A 190 -19.94 -5.88 -11.67
C GLY A 190 -18.80 -5.36 -12.55
N PHE A 191 -18.31 -6.20 -13.48
CA PHE A 191 -17.22 -5.84 -14.40
C PHE A 191 -17.56 -4.62 -15.27
N ASP A 192 -18.71 -4.64 -15.96
CA ASP A 192 -19.12 -3.57 -16.86
C ASP A 192 -19.23 -2.21 -16.15
N ASP A 193 -19.84 -2.21 -14.96
CA ASP A 193 -19.99 -1.01 -14.14
C ASP A 193 -18.65 -0.52 -13.62
N ALA A 194 -17.80 -1.42 -13.14
CA ALA A 194 -16.44 -1.07 -12.72
C ALA A 194 -15.64 -0.46 -13.87
N LEU A 195 -15.75 -1.01 -15.09
CA LEU A 195 -15.05 -0.48 -16.26
C LEU A 195 -15.52 0.94 -16.61
N ARG A 196 -16.83 1.20 -16.57
CA ARG A 196 -17.39 2.55 -16.79
C ARG A 196 -16.91 3.54 -15.74
N VAL A 197 -16.83 3.12 -14.48
CA VAL A 197 -16.31 3.96 -13.40
C VAL A 197 -14.81 4.22 -13.56
N VAL A 198 -14.04 3.20 -13.94
CA VAL A 198 -12.60 3.34 -14.20
C VAL A 198 -12.35 4.28 -15.38
N ASP A 199 -13.12 4.18 -16.46
CA ASP A 199 -13.03 5.10 -17.61
C ASP A 199 -13.38 6.54 -17.22
N ALA A 200 -14.49 6.74 -16.49
CA ALA A 200 -14.87 8.06 -15.98
C ALA A 200 -13.81 8.65 -15.03
N ARG A 201 -13.24 7.81 -14.14
CA ARG A 201 -12.13 8.18 -13.25
C ARG A 201 -10.89 8.59 -14.06
N ALA A 202 -10.52 7.81 -15.07
CA ALA A 202 -9.35 8.04 -15.89
C ALA A 202 -9.46 9.37 -16.65
N LYS A 203 -10.62 9.63 -17.27
CA LYS A 203 -10.95 10.89 -17.95
C LYS A 203 -10.86 12.08 -16.99
N ALA A 204 -11.56 12.01 -15.87
CA ALA A 204 -11.63 13.13 -14.94
C ALA A 204 -10.28 13.44 -14.27
N MET A 205 -9.49 12.41 -13.94
CA MET A 205 -8.13 12.62 -13.42
C MET A 205 -7.18 13.15 -14.50
N HIS A 206 -7.34 12.73 -15.75
CA HIS A 206 -6.58 13.29 -16.87
C HIS A 206 -6.89 14.78 -17.07
N GLU A 207 -8.15 15.18 -16.98
CA GLU A 207 -8.57 16.60 -17.02
C GLU A 207 -7.96 17.41 -15.88
N CYS A 208 -7.97 16.90 -14.64
CA CYS A 208 -7.34 17.56 -13.48
C CYS A 208 -5.84 17.84 -13.71
N ASN A 209 -5.15 16.94 -14.43
CA ASN A 209 -3.72 17.09 -14.74
C ASN A 209 -3.45 18.17 -15.79
N GLN A 210 -4.42 18.50 -16.65
CA GLN A 210 -4.25 19.57 -17.65
C GLN A 210 -4.36 20.97 -17.03
N LEU A 211 -5.02 21.08 -15.88
CA LEU A 211 -5.25 22.36 -15.21
C LEU A 211 -4.02 22.89 -14.47
N VAL A 212 -3.26 22.01 -13.82
CA VAL A 212 -2.13 22.39 -12.98
C VAL A 212 -0.95 21.45 -13.23
N ARG A 213 0.17 22.03 -13.65
CA ARG A 213 1.42 21.27 -13.84
C ARG A 213 1.90 20.72 -12.49
N SER A 214 1.97 19.41 -12.42
CA SER A 214 2.26 18.66 -11.20
C SER A 214 2.85 17.30 -11.52
N GLY A 215 3.33 16.61 -10.50
CA GLY A 215 3.89 15.28 -10.63
C GLY A 215 3.96 14.58 -9.28
N MET A 216 4.76 13.52 -9.24
CA MET A 216 4.94 12.72 -8.03
C MET A 216 6.40 12.38 -7.82
N LEU A 217 6.82 12.37 -6.54
CA LEU A 217 8.17 12.05 -6.10
C LEU A 217 8.13 10.84 -5.18
N THR A 218 8.91 9.79 -5.49
CA THR A 218 9.22 8.76 -4.50
C THR A 218 10.28 9.27 -3.55
N ILE A 219 10.00 9.20 -2.25
CA ILE A 219 10.90 9.65 -1.19
C ILE A 219 11.14 8.49 -0.22
N ARG A 220 12.42 8.14 -0.03
CA ARG A 220 12.87 7.24 1.03
C ARG A 220 13.30 8.04 2.24
N VAL A 221 12.64 7.77 3.36
CA VAL A 221 12.86 8.39 4.66
C VAL A 221 13.39 7.39 5.68
N ASN A 222 13.95 7.89 6.78
CA ASN A 222 14.29 7.15 7.98
C ASN A 222 13.75 7.89 9.22
N ALA A 223 14.13 7.44 10.43
CA ALA A 223 13.67 8.02 11.68
C ALA A 223 14.06 9.50 11.88
N SER A 224 15.15 9.96 11.26
CA SER A 224 15.61 11.35 11.34
C SER A 224 15.23 12.20 10.13
N SER A 225 14.50 11.65 9.17
CA SER A 225 13.96 12.42 8.04
C SER A 225 12.80 13.30 8.51
N ARG A 226 12.76 14.54 8.03
CA ARG A 226 11.77 15.55 8.44
C ARG A 226 10.77 15.82 7.32
N LEU A 227 10.10 14.77 6.84
CA LEU A 227 9.19 14.84 5.70
C LEU A 227 7.98 15.76 5.94
N ASN A 228 7.35 15.67 7.13
CA ASN A 228 6.20 16.51 7.45
C ASN A 228 6.59 18.01 7.46
N GLU A 229 7.74 18.35 8.06
CA GLU A 229 8.28 19.71 8.04
C GLU A 229 8.54 20.20 6.61
N ALA A 230 9.08 19.33 5.74
CA ALA A 230 9.34 19.67 4.35
C ALA A 230 8.05 19.92 3.55
N ILE A 231 7.01 19.11 3.80
CA ILE A 231 5.70 19.27 3.16
C ILE A 231 5.01 20.54 3.64
N GLU A 232 5.01 20.80 4.95
CA GLU A 232 4.41 22.01 5.55
C GLU A 232 5.10 23.30 5.07
N LYS A 233 6.42 23.28 4.91
CA LYS A 233 7.21 24.42 4.41
C LYS A 233 7.16 24.64 2.91
N GLY A 234 6.64 23.67 2.15
CA GLY A 234 6.33 23.85 0.73
C GLY A 234 5.11 24.75 0.53
N GLU A 235 5.05 25.87 1.27
CA GLU A 235 3.87 26.73 1.33
C GLU A 235 3.45 27.21 -0.06
N MET A 236 2.13 27.28 -0.24
CA MET A 236 1.35 27.88 -1.33
C MET A 236 0.80 26.96 -2.43
N ASP A 237 1.23 25.70 -2.56
CA ASP A 237 0.72 24.80 -3.61
C ASP A 237 0.48 23.35 -3.13
N VAL A 238 0.01 22.46 -4.02
CA VAL A 238 -0.19 21.04 -3.71
C VAL A 238 1.16 20.39 -3.41
N CYS A 239 1.30 19.84 -2.19
CA CYS A 239 2.42 19.01 -1.75
C CYS A 239 1.89 18.09 -0.65
N GLU A 240 1.61 16.83 -0.97
CA GLU A 240 0.91 15.92 -0.06
C GLU A 240 1.45 14.50 -0.22
N VAL A 241 1.48 13.73 0.88
CA VAL A 241 1.72 12.29 0.75
C VAL A 241 0.55 11.66 0.00
N ALA A 242 0.84 11.07 -1.14
CA ALA A 242 -0.11 10.43 -2.04
C ALA A 242 -0.12 8.90 -1.92
N ASN A 243 1.01 8.29 -1.53
CA ASN A 243 1.08 6.84 -1.33
C ASN A 243 2.01 6.48 -0.17
N PHE A 244 1.57 5.55 0.67
CA PHE A 244 2.42 4.85 1.63
C PHE A 244 2.74 3.48 1.03
N LEU A 245 3.98 3.26 0.54
CA LEU A 245 4.31 2.04 -0.21
C LEU A 245 4.74 0.90 0.71
N PHE A 246 5.74 1.14 1.54
CA PHE A 246 6.28 0.21 2.55
C PHE A 246 7.15 1.01 3.52
N CYS A 247 7.66 0.35 4.57
CA CYS A 247 8.39 1.02 5.65
C CYS A 247 9.48 1.97 5.13
N GLY A 248 9.30 3.25 5.43
CA GLY A 248 10.25 4.31 5.07
C GLY A 248 10.19 4.75 3.61
N VAL A 249 9.24 4.30 2.79
CA VAL A 249 9.08 4.76 1.41
C VAL A 249 7.67 5.27 1.15
N ARG A 250 7.60 6.52 0.69
CA ARG A 250 6.36 7.23 0.39
C ARG A 250 6.44 7.85 -1.00
N VAL A 251 5.29 8.13 -1.57
CA VAL A 251 5.18 8.98 -2.75
C VAL A 251 4.49 10.27 -2.34
N VAL A 252 5.08 11.40 -2.73
CA VAL A 252 4.52 12.74 -2.53
C VAL A 252 4.01 13.23 -3.87
N GLY A 253 2.73 13.57 -3.95
CA GLY A 253 2.15 14.31 -5.07
C GLY A 253 2.37 15.79 -4.84
N ALA A 254 2.99 16.47 -5.80
CA ALA A 254 3.37 17.86 -5.65
C ALA A 254 3.32 18.62 -6.98
N ASN A 255 3.10 19.94 -6.91
CA ASN A 255 3.30 20.80 -8.07
C ASN A 255 4.80 20.97 -8.38
N GLU A 256 5.13 21.57 -9.53
CA GLU A 256 6.53 21.72 -9.96
C GLU A 256 7.38 22.53 -8.97
N THR A 257 6.84 23.59 -8.38
CA THR A 257 7.56 24.42 -7.40
C THR A 257 7.91 23.63 -6.13
N CYS A 258 6.95 22.89 -5.59
CA CYS A 258 7.16 22.04 -4.42
C CYS A 258 8.11 20.88 -4.73
N MET A 259 8.04 20.30 -5.93
CA MET A 259 8.98 19.24 -6.34
C MET A 259 10.43 19.75 -6.36
N ARG A 260 10.69 20.92 -6.96
CA ARG A 260 12.02 21.54 -6.96
C ARG A 260 12.50 21.86 -5.54
N PHE A 261 11.62 22.40 -4.70
CA PHE A 261 11.94 22.66 -3.29
C PHE A 261 12.39 21.39 -2.55
N LEU A 262 11.68 20.27 -2.73
CA LEU A 262 12.03 19.00 -2.09
C LEU A 262 13.37 18.45 -2.62
N GLU A 263 13.66 18.64 -3.90
CA GLU A 263 14.93 18.26 -4.53
C GLU A 263 16.10 19.09 -3.98
N GLU A 264 15.96 20.42 -3.94
CA GLU A 264 16.99 21.34 -3.45
C GLU A 264 17.25 21.18 -1.94
N ASN A 265 16.25 20.72 -1.18
CA ASN A 265 16.35 20.54 0.27
C ASN A 265 16.47 19.06 0.70
N GLN A 266 16.85 18.15 -0.21
CA GLN A 266 16.93 16.72 0.07
C GLN A 266 17.85 16.41 1.27
N GLU A 267 19.04 17.03 1.31
CA GLU A 267 20.01 16.85 2.40
C GLU A 267 19.51 17.46 3.71
N ARG A 268 18.94 18.67 3.63
CA ARG A 268 18.39 19.40 4.79
C ARG A 268 17.33 18.58 5.52
N TYR A 269 16.45 17.90 4.80
CA TYR A 269 15.39 17.07 5.38
C TYR A 269 15.77 15.58 5.51
N ASN A 270 17.04 15.24 5.20
CA ASN A 270 17.63 13.91 5.33
C ASN A 270 16.83 12.83 4.58
N PHE A 271 16.44 13.11 3.33
CA PHE A 271 15.87 12.11 2.45
C PHE A 271 16.99 11.26 1.83
N LYS A 272 16.88 9.94 1.94
CA LYS A 272 17.92 9.01 1.45
C LYS A 272 17.85 8.80 -0.05
N VAL A 273 16.64 8.82 -0.60
CA VAL A 273 16.39 8.72 -2.03
C VAL A 273 15.23 9.64 -2.34
N LEU A 274 15.35 10.39 -3.43
CA LEU A 274 14.28 11.18 -4.00
C LEU A 274 14.30 10.98 -5.52
N LYS A 275 13.16 10.59 -6.10
CA LYS A 275 13.06 10.28 -7.55
C LYS A 275 11.71 10.69 -8.10
N ARG A 276 11.70 11.46 -9.20
CA ARG A 276 10.48 11.77 -9.97
C ARG A 276 9.89 10.52 -10.61
N LEU A 277 8.56 10.41 -10.55
CA LEU A 277 7.79 9.40 -11.26
C LEU A 277 7.38 9.95 -12.64
N GLU A 278 7.36 9.08 -13.65
CA GLU A 278 6.91 9.40 -15.00
C GLU A 278 5.39 9.42 -15.08
N VAL A 279 4.79 10.40 -14.40
CA VAL A 279 3.32 10.59 -14.34
C VAL A 279 2.97 12.04 -14.59
N SER A 280 1.77 12.26 -15.14
CA SER A 280 1.32 13.57 -15.60
C SER A 280 0.67 14.44 -14.51
N GLY A 281 0.55 13.97 -13.26
CA GLY A 281 0.03 14.80 -12.19
C GLY A 281 0.13 14.22 -10.78
N ALA A 282 -0.23 15.04 -9.80
CA ALA A 282 -0.23 14.68 -8.37
C ALA A 282 -1.48 13.88 -7.96
N PHE A 283 -1.55 12.62 -8.37
CA PHE A 283 -2.66 11.73 -8.03
C PHE A 283 -2.77 11.49 -6.51
N HIS A 284 -3.97 11.16 -6.02
CA HIS A 284 -4.24 10.91 -4.59
C HIS A 284 -3.94 12.10 -3.66
N THR A 285 -4.10 13.31 -4.20
CA THR A 285 -4.00 14.57 -3.46
C THR A 285 -5.25 15.42 -3.72
N ARG A 286 -5.38 16.55 -3.01
CA ARG A 286 -6.44 17.53 -3.27
C ARG A 286 -6.52 18.04 -4.72
N GLN A 287 -5.46 17.90 -5.52
CA GLN A 287 -5.51 18.30 -6.94
C GLN A 287 -6.58 17.53 -7.73
N MET A 288 -6.91 16.32 -7.30
CA MET A 288 -7.89 15.48 -7.99
C MET A 288 -9.35 15.76 -7.57
N GLU A 289 -9.62 16.86 -6.85
CA GLU A 289 -10.96 17.13 -6.28
C GLU A 289 -12.05 17.19 -7.35
N GLN A 290 -11.77 17.75 -8.53
CA GLN A 290 -12.77 17.82 -9.61
C GLN A 290 -13.14 16.42 -10.14
N ALA A 291 -12.23 15.45 -10.07
CA ALA A 291 -12.50 14.08 -10.46
C ALA A 291 -13.44 13.34 -9.50
N VAL A 292 -13.53 13.78 -8.23
CA VAL A 292 -14.41 13.16 -7.23
C VAL A 292 -15.87 13.23 -7.66
N ALA A 293 -16.32 14.37 -8.21
CA ALA A 293 -17.69 14.54 -8.66
C ALA A 293 -18.06 13.54 -9.78
N LYS A 294 -17.16 13.37 -10.76
CA LYS A 294 -17.35 12.43 -11.88
C LYS A 294 -17.36 10.97 -11.43
N VAL A 295 -16.50 10.61 -10.48
CA VAL A 295 -16.51 9.26 -9.89
C VAL A 295 -17.79 9.01 -9.09
N ARG A 296 -18.28 10.00 -8.31
CA ARG A 296 -19.57 9.88 -7.60
C ARG A 296 -20.74 9.68 -8.56
N GLU A 297 -20.76 10.45 -9.64
CA GLU A 297 -21.78 10.36 -10.69
C GLU A 297 -21.76 8.97 -11.34
N ALA A 298 -20.58 8.50 -11.77
CA ALA A 298 -20.43 7.17 -12.36
C ALA A 298 -20.82 6.04 -11.38
N MET A 299 -20.54 6.23 -10.09
CA MET A 299 -20.93 5.30 -9.04
C MET A 299 -22.40 5.38 -8.63
N ALA A 300 -23.20 6.36 -9.08
CA ALA A 300 -24.55 6.57 -8.54
C ALA A 300 -25.48 5.37 -8.80
N ASN A 301 -25.42 4.80 -10.01
CA ASN A 301 -26.31 3.74 -10.46
C ASN A 301 -25.68 2.33 -10.43
N VAL A 302 -24.43 2.21 -9.97
CA VAL A 302 -23.75 0.91 -9.87
C VAL A 302 -24.43 0.06 -8.80
N GLU A 303 -24.82 -1.16 -9.14
CA GLU A 303 -25.35 -2.11 -8.15
C GLU A 303 -24.23 -2.58 -7.21
N ILE A 304 -24.43 -2.43 -5.91
CA ILE A 304 -23.47 -2.89 -4.90
C ILE A 304 -24.01 -4.15 -4.24
N GLN A 305 -23.23 -5.22 -4.36
CA GLN A 305 -23.54 -6.53 -3.80
C GLN A 305 -22.73 -6.82 -2.53
N LYS A 306 -23.13 -7.86 -1.81
CA LYS A 306 -22.41 -8.33 -0.62
C LYS A 306 -21.07 -8.93 -1.03
N ALA A 307 -20.01 -8.50 -0.35
CA ALA A 307 -18.66 -9.01 -0.57
C ALA A 307 -18.58 -10.54 -0.33
N ARG A 308 -17.89 -11.23 -1.24
CA ARG A 308 -17.58 -12.67 -1.18
C ARG A 308 -16.24 -12.95 -0.51
N CYS A 309 -15.31 -12.00 -0.57
CA CYS A 309 -14.02 -12.04 0.11
C CYS A 309 -13.70 -10.70 0.78
N ASN A 310 -12.66 -10.67 1.62
CA ASN A 310 -12.23 -9.43 2.26
C ASN A 310 -11.57 -8.50 1.24
N VAL A 311 -12.21 -7.37 0.91
CA VAL A 311 -11.64 -6.36 0.01
C VAL A 311 -11.09 -5.20 0.82
N TYR A 312 -9.88 -4.73 0.49
CA TYR A 312 -9.18 -3.68 1.25
C TYR A 312 -9.26 -2.34 0.54
N SER A 313 -9.60 -1.29 1.30
CA SER A 313 -9.71 0.06 0.78
C SER A 313 -8.40 0.83 0.89
N ASN A 314 -7.97 1.47 -0.19
CA ASN A 314 -6.78 2.31 -0.20
C ASN A 314 -6.93 3.57 0.66
N TYR A 315 -8.14 4.13 0.76
CA TYR A 315 -8.43 5.32 1.57
C TYR A 315 -8.37 5.02 3.07
N THR A 316 -9.06 3.95 3.51
CA THR A 316 -9.15 3.63 4.94
C THR A 316 -7.95 2.82 5.42
N GLY A 317 -7.28 2.09 4.54
CA GLY A 317 -6.24 1.12 4.87
C GLY A 317 -6.77 -0.14 5.57
N HIS A 318 -8.08 -0.39 5.50
CA HIS A 318 -8.78 -1.48 6.17
C HIS A 318 -9.79 -2.14 5.20
N ILE A 319 -10.43 -3.22 5.64
CA ILE A 319 -11.50 -3.89 4.87
C ILE A 319 -12.65 -2.92 4.62
N TYR A 320 -13.25 -3.01 3.43
CA TYR A 320 -14.39 -2.21 3.01
C TYR A 320 -15.55 -2.26 4.02
N PRO A 321 -16.29 -1.15 4.21
CA PRO A 321 -17.49 -1.15 5.03
C PRO A 321 -18.58 -2.03 4.43
N ALA A 322 -19.51 -2.51 5.27
CA ALA A 322 -20.62 -3.36 4.83
C ALA A 322 -21.79 -2.58 4.21
N ARG A 323 -21.91 -1.27 4.48
CA ARG A 323 -23.03 -0.46 3.99
C ARG A 323 -22.74 0.11 2.61
N ASN A 324 -23.68 -0.06 1.68
CA ASN A 324 -23.56 0.40 0.29
C ASN A 324 -23.22 1.90 0.17
N SER A 325 -23.86 2.76 0.97
CA SER A 325 -23.57 4.22 0.97
C SER A 325 -22.14 4.53 1.43
N GLU A 326 -21.63 3.80 2.41
CA GLU A 326 -20.25 3.94 2.91
C GLU A 326 -19.25 3.43 1.87
N ILE A 327 -19.55 2.33 1.15
CA ILE A 327 -18.72 1.83 0.04
C ILE A 327 -18.56 2.90 -1.04
N ARG A 328 -19.67 3.50 -1.51
CA ARG A 328 -19.63 4.59 -2.51
C ARG A 328 -18.80 5.78 -2.02
N ALA A 329 -18.97 6.17 -0.75
CA ALA A 329 -18.23 7.28 -0.17
C ALA A 329 -16.72 6.99 -0.07
N VAL A 330 -16.34 5.75 0.27
CA VAL A 330 -14.95 5.31 0.35
C VAL A 330 -14.29 5.31 -1.03
N ILE A 331 -14.96 4.80 -2.06
CA ILE A 331 -14.46 4.80 -3.45
C ILE A 331 -14.23 6.23 -3.94
N ALA A 332 -15.19 7.13 -3.70
CA ALA A 332 -15.04 8.53 -4.09
C ALA A 332 -13.87 9.23 -3.36
N LYS A 333 -13.71 8.99 -2.05
CA LYS A 333 -12.61 9.57 -1.26
C LYS A 333 -11.24 9.05 -1.64
N GLN A 334 -11.13 7.85 -2.21
CA GLN A 334 -9.87 7.29 -2.67
C GLN A 334 -9.15 8.17 -3.70
N VAL A 335 -9.89 8.93 -4.49
CA VAL A 335 -9.36 9.76 -5.59
C VAL A 335 -8.43 10.87 -5.08
N THR A 336 -8.74 11.47 -3.93
CA THR A 336 -8.04 12.63 -3.36
C THR A 336 -7.28 12.34 -2.07
N ASN A 337 -7.28 11.08 -1.63
CA ASN A 337 -6.63 10.69 -0.39
C ASN A 337 -5.53 9.65 -0.64
N PRO A 338 -4.51 9.61 0.23
CA PRO A 338 -3.38 8.73 0.05
C PRO A 338 -3.75 7.25 -0.02
N VAL A 339 -3.06 6.53 -0.89
CA VAL A 339 -3.09 5.07 -0.96
C VAL A 339 -2.33 4.50 0.23
N LYS A 340 -3.05 3.87 1.16
CA LYS A 340 -2.49 3.23 2.37
C LYS A 340 -2.00 1.80 2.11
N TRP A 341 -1.14 1.62 1.11
CA TRP A 341 -0.69 0.30 0.67
C TRP A 341 0.20 -0.41 1.71
N GLU A 342 1.07 0.32 2.39
CA GLU A 342 1.85 -0.19 3.52
C GLU A 342 0.94 -0.78 4.60
N GLN A 343 -0.12 -0.05 4.99
CA GLN A 343 -1.06 -0.47 6.01
C GLN A 343 -1.83 -1.73 5.59
N ILE A 344 -2.26 -1.81 4.33
CA ILE A 344 -2.90 -2.99 3.77
C ILE A 344 -1.97 -4.20 3.82
N GLN A 345 -0.71 -4.06 3.37
CA GLN A 345 0.27 -5.14 3.43
C GLN A 345 0.55 -5.60 4.86
N GLN A 346 0.57 -4.68 5.83
CA GLN A 346 0.72 -5.06 7.24
C GLN A 346 -0.46 -5.87 7.76
N LEU A 347 -1.70 -5.55 7.34
CA LEU A 347 -2.88 -6.36 7.67
C LEU A 347 -2.79 -7.76 7.05
N LEU A 348 -2.42 -7.84 5.77
CA LEU A 348 -2.24 -9.11 5.06
C LEU A 348 -1.12 -9.97 5.68
N TYR A 349 0.00 -9.35 6.06
CA TYR A 349 1.10 -10.01 6.77
C TYR A 349 0.63 -10.60 8.10
N ARG A 350 -0.22 -9.89 8.86
CA ARG A 350 -0.75 -10.34 10.16
C ARG A 350 -1.69 -11.54 10.08
N LYS A 351 -2.09 -11.98 8.89
CA LYS A 351 -2.93 -13.18 8.72
C LYS A 351 -2.20 -14.50 8.95
N HIS A 352 -0.87 -14.49 9.06
CA HIS A 352 -0.10 -15.70 9.30
C HIS A 352 -0.44 -16.38 10.64
N ARG A 353 -0.31 -17.71 10.70
CA ARG A 353 -0.35 -18.50 11.93
C ARG A 353 0.89 -19.39 11.94
N ASP A 354 1.72 -19.31 12.98
CA ASP A 354 2.97 -20.08 13.11
C ASP A 354 3.89 -19.98 11.87
N TYR A 355 3.96 -18.78 11.29
CA TYR A 355 4.68 -18.47 10.04
C TYR A 355 4.18 -19.21 8.78
N VAL A 356 3.00 -19.84 8.83
CA VAL A 356 2.25 -20.27 7.65
C VAL A 356 1.50 -19.05 7.09
N PHE A 357 1.64 -18.83 5.79
CA PHE A 357 1.02 -17.71 5.07
C PHE A 357 0.06 -18.23 4.00
N PRO A 358 -0.95 -17.43 3.61
CA PRO A 358 -1.70 -17.68 2.39
C PRO A 358 -0.81 -17.49 1.15
N MET A 359 -1.29 -17.96 0.01
CA MET A 359 -0.72 -17.65 -1.28
C MET A 359 -1.04 -16.20 -1.65
N PHE A 360 -0.02 -15.43 -2.06
CA PHE A 360 -0.20 -14.08 -2.58
C PHE A 360 -0.05 -14.11 -4.10
N VAL A 361 -1.10 -13.77 -4.84
CA VAL A 361 -1.09 -13.84 -6.31
C VAL A 361 -1.26 -12.44 -6.88
N GLU A 362 -0.24 -11.92 -7.56
CA GLU A 362 -0.35 -10.67 -8.33
C GLU A 362 -0.92 -10.95 -9.71
N LEU A 363 -2.08 -10.36 -9.99
CA LEU A 363 -2.93 -10.59 -11.15
C LEU A 363 -3.05 -9.29 -11.96
N GLY A 364 -2.30 -9.21 -13.05
CA GLY A 364 -2.25 -8.02 -13.91
C GLY A 364 -0.84 -7.73 -14.41
N PRO A 365 -0.61 -6.57 -15.05
CA PRO A 365 0.67 -6.27 -15.66
C PRO A 365 1.77 -6.05 -14.62
N GLY A 366 2.97 -6.56 -14.88
CA GLY A 366 4.16 -6.29 -14.07
C GLY A 366 4.23 -7.03 -12.72
N ARG A 367 5.22 -6.70 -11.89
CA ARG A 367 5.53 -7.41 -10.62
C ARG A 367 5.82 -6.46 -9.45
N GLN A 368 5.21 -5.28 -9.50
CA GLN A 368 5.57 -4.20 -8.59
C GLN A 368 5.05 -4.47 -7.18
N LEU A 369 3.87 -5.10 -7.04
CA LEU A 369 3.30 -5.38 -5.72
C LEU A 369 4.07 -6.49 -5.01
N GLY A 370 4.54 -7.51 -5.72
CA GLY A 370 5.46 -8.52 -5.19
C GLY A 370 6.77 -7.91 -4.70
N ALA A 371 7.34 -6.95 -5.45
CA ALA A 371 8.53 -6.23 -5.02
C ALA A 371 8.29 -5.44 -3.72
N MET A 372 7.13 -4.78 -3.59
CA MET A 372 6.74 -4.10 -2.35
C MET A 372 6.51 -5.08 -1.20
N LEU A 373 5.86 -6.21 -1.46
CA LEU A 373 5.64 -7.27 -0.47
C LEU A 373 6.96 -7.83 0.06
N MET A 374 7.97 -7.98 -0.80
CA MET A 374 9.32 -8.39 -0.40
C MET A 374 9.97 -7.40 0.55
N GLN A 375 9.76 -6.08 0.35
CA GLN A 375 10.25 -5.04 1.25
C GLN A 375 9.53 -5.05 2.60
N THR A 376 8.25 -5.42 2.61
CA THR A 376 7.44 -5.52 3.84
C THR A 376 7.74 -6.80 4.63
N SER A 377 7.80 -7.96 3.95
CA SER A 377 8.03 -9.25 4.58
C SER A 377 8.61 -10.28 3.61
N LYS A 378 9.89 -10.60 3.81
CA LYS A 378 10.56 -11.71 3.09
C LYS A 378 9.89 -13.06 3.34
N LYS A 379 9.21 -13.25 4.49
CA LYS A 379 8.51 -14.51 4.82
C LYS A 379 7.22 -14.64 4.01
N ALA A 380 6.41 -13.59 3.94
CA ALA A 380 5.20 -13.57 3.11
C ALA A 380 5.54 -13.72 1.63
N TYR A 381 6.59 -13.03 1.16
CA TYR A 381 7.05 -13.10 -0.23
C TYR A 381 7.45 -14.51 -0.69
N LYS A 382 7.82 -15.44 0.20
CA LYS A 382 8.06 -16.84 -0.20
C LYS A 382 6.82 -17.53 -0.79
N ASN A 383 5.63 -17.03 -0.47
CA ASN A 383 4.34 -17.53 -0.96
C ASN A 383 3.76 -16.63 -2.07
N TYR A 384 4.57 -15.72 -2.61
CA TYR A 384 4.17 -14.85 -3.72
C TYR A 384 4.30 -15.57 -5.06
N GLN A 385 3.29 -15.42 -5.90
CA GLN A 385 3.27 -15.85 -7.28
C GLN A 385 2.79 -14.69 -8.17
N HIS A 386 3.38 -14.60 -9.36
CA HIS A 386 2.90 -13.68 -10.40
C HIS A 386 2.12 -14.49 -11.42
N PHE A 387 0.82 -14.23 -11.53
CA PHE A 387 -0.07 -14.85 -12.51
C PHE A 387 -0.71 -13.73 -13.32
N GLY A 388 0.12 -12.99 -14.05
CA GLY A 388 -0.31 -11.81 -14.78
C GLY A 388 0.33 -11.71 -16.15
N CYS A 389 0.16 -10.55 -16.78
CA CYS A 389 0.83 -10.22 -18.02
C CYS A 389 2.18 -9.56 -17.77
#